data_AF-A0A1M7U8W0-F1
#
_entry.id   AF-A0A1M7U8W0-F1
#
_cell.length_a   1.000
_cell.length_b   1.000
_cell.length_c   1.000
_cell.angle_alpha   90.00
_cell.angle_beta   90.00
_cell.angle_gamma   90.00
#
_symmetry.space_group_name_H-M   'P 1'
#
loop_
_entity.id
_entity.type
_entity.pdbx_description
1 polymer ?
#
loop_
_entity_poly.entity_id
_entity_poly.type
_entity_poly.pdbx_seq_one_letter_code
_entity_poly.pdbx_strand_id
1 'polypeptide(L)'
;MKPVTTSAIMLACAMLAGGAAQAQEAPGPLQPCTARVVYSEQLPYAPIDTWLVKVTLEITPRHGAPYVTTLQDRMPWQGPPPRRGQVFRLWCDPAHPSYLQLASGAKSVF
;
A
#
# COMPACT_ATOMS: atom_id res chain seq x y z
N MET A 1 47.43 55.35 -18.85
CA MET A 1 46.27 54.69 -19.49
C MET A 1 45.44 54.03 -18.38
N LYS A 2 44.14 54.31 -18.33
CA LYS A 2 43.07 53.61 -17.57
C LYS A 2 42.02 53.18 -18.63
N PRO A 3 41.25 52.09 -18.49
CA PRO A 3 40.38 51.73 -17.34
C PRO A 3 40.56 50.27 -16.86
N VAL A 4 40.33 49.89 -15.59
CA VAL A 4 39.07 49.63 -14.84
C VAL A 4 38.11 48.65 -15.53
N THR A 5 37.96 47.45 -14.95
CA THR A 5 36.70 46.67 -15.01
C THR A 5 36.59 45.69 -13.85
N THR A 6 35.61 45.96 -13.00
CA THR A 6 35.00 45.16 -11.94
C THR A 6 34.12 44.07 -12.57
N SER A 7 34.11 42.84 -12.03
CA SER A 7 32.88 42.08 -11.72
C SER A 7 33.16 40.69 -11.14
N ALA A 8 32.48 40.41 -10.04
CA ALA A 8 32.34 39.11 -9.39
C ALA A 8 31.48 38.14 -10.22
N ILE A 9 31.58 36.83 -9.97
CA ILE A 9 30.46 35.87 -9.99
C ILE A 9 30.86 34.62 -9.20
N MET A 10 29.99 34.24 -8.26
CA MET A 10 30.05 33.02 -7.45
C MET A 10 30.00 31.76 -8.31
N LEU A 11 30.64 30.67 -7.86
CA LEU A 11 30.23 29.32 -8.22
C LEU A 11 30.52 28.34 -7.06
N ALA A 12 29.68 28.40 -6.03
CA ALA A 12 29.60 27.36 -5.00
C ALA A 12 28.65 26.27 -5.52
N CYS A 13 29.19 25.29 -6.24
CA CYS A 13 28.46 24.09 -6.66
C CYS A 13 28.79 22.90 -5.74
N ALA A 14 27.78 22.05 -5.58
CA ALA A 14 27.79 20.73 -4.97
C ALA A 14 27.44 20.65 -3.47
N MET A 15 26.19 21.03 -3.13
CA MET A 15 25.51 20.32 -2.05
C MET A 15 25.00 18.97 -2.56
N LEU A 16 25.41 17.92 -1.87
CA LEU A 16 24.88 16.57 -1.94
C LEU A 16 23.40 16.57 -1.55
N ALA A 17 22.59 15.78 -2.26
CA ALA A 17 21.62 14.88 -1.65
C ALA A 17 20.96 14.07 -2.77
N GLY A 18 21.35 12.81 -2.89
CA GLY A 18 20.59 11.81 -3.63
C GLY A 18 19.22 11.66 -2.97
N GLY A 19 18.23 12.39 -3.48
CA GLY A 19 16.84 12.01 -3.32
C GLY A 19 16.58 10.89 -4.31
N ALA A 20 16.62 9.64 -3.85
CA ALA A 20 16.00 8.55 -4.59
C ALA A 20 14.51 8.88 -4.68
N ALA A 21 14.11 9.49 -5.80
CA ALA A 21 12.71 9.56 -6.18
C ALA A 21 12.25 8.10 -6.25
N GLN A 22 11.42 7.69 -5.28
CA GLN A 22 10.69 6.45 -5.44
C GLN A 22 9.75 6.68 -6.62
N ALA A 23 10.15 6.19 -7.79
CA ALA A 23 9.26 6.06 -8.92
C ALA A 23 8.14 5.15 -8.46
N GLN A 24 7.00 5.74 -8.10
CA GLN A 24 5.77 5.01 -7.87
C GLN A 24 5.33 4.51 -9.25
N GLU A 25 5.76 3.31 -9.59
CA GLU A 25 5.29 2.63 -10.79
C GLU A 25 3.77 2.55 -10.71
N ALA A 26 3.11 2.96 -11.79
CA ALA A 26 1.66 2.93 -11.84
C ALA A 26 1.20 1.49 -11.57
N PRO A 27 0.15 1.28 -10.76
CA PRO A 27 -0.35 -0.05 -10.47
C PRO A 27 -0.61 -0.79 -11.78
N GLY A 28 -0.10 -2.01 -11.89
CA GLY A 28 -0.36 -2.87 -13.03
C GLY A 28 -1.86 -3.19 -13.13
N PRO A 29 -2.30 -3.81 -14.24
CA PRO A 29 -3.69 -4.21 -14.38
C PRO A 29 -4.06 -5.21 -13.27
N LEU A 30 -5.05 -4.83 -12.45
CA LEU A 30 -5.56 -5.67 -11.39
C LEU A 30 -6.13 -6.98 -11.94
N GLN A 31 -5.83 -8.09 -11.27
CA GLN A 31 -6.25 -9.43 -11.66
C GLN A 31 -7.10 -10.09 -10.58
N PRO A 32 -7.99 -11.04 -10.93
CA PRO A 32 -8.80 -11.74 -9.93
C PRO A 32 -7.92 -12.68 -9.10
N CYS A 33 -8.06 -12.58 -7.78
CA CYS A 33 -7.30 -13.34 -6.79
C CYS A 33 -8.23 -13.87 -5.69
N THR A 34 -7.77 -14.93 -5.03
CA THR A 34 -8.43 -15.47 -3.84
C THR A 34 -7.56 -15.16 -2.63
N ALA A 35 -8.15 -14.62 -1.56
CA ALA A 35 -7.43 -14.36 -0.32
C ALA A 35 -8.05 -15.15 0.84
N ARG A 36 -7.20 -15.87 1.57
CA ARG A 36 -7.58 -16.62 2.77
C ARG A 36 -7.04 -15.91 4.00
N VAL A 37 -7.87 -15.71 5.02
CA VAL A 37 -7.44 -15.16 6.30
C VAL A 37 -6.60 -16.20 7.04
N VAL A 38 -5.34 -15.87 7.28
CA VAL A 38 -4.41 -16.67 8.06
C VAL A 38 -4.49 -16.27 9.53
N TYR A 39 -4.56 -14.97 9.79
CA TYR A 39 -4.65 -14.37 11.13
C TYR A 39 -5.42 -13.06 11.06
N SER A 40 -6.09 -12.70 12.15
CA SER A 40 -6.87 -11.48 12.27
C SER A 40 -6.85 -11.04 13.72
N GLU A 41 -6.55 -9.76 13.95
CA GLU A 41 -6.58 -9.13 15.25
C GLU A 41 -7.28 -7.79 15.19
N GLN A 42 -7.99 -7.46 16.26
CA GLN A 42 -8.56 -6.14 16.46
C GLN A 42 -7.53 -5.27 17.17
N LEU A 43 -7.29 -4.08 16.62
CA LEU A 43 -6.39 -3.09 17.18
C LEU A 43 -7.17 -2.05 18.01
N PRO A 44 -6.53 -1.48 19.05
CA PRO A 44 -7.13 -0.39 19.81
C PRO A 44 -7.19 0.91 18.99
N TYR A 45 -7.91 1.91 19.50
CA TYR A 45 -8.01 3.28 18.96
C TYR A 45 -8.69 3.40 17.58
N ALA A 46 -9.71 2.59 17.32
CA ALA A 46 -10.59 2.80 16.18
C ALA A 46 -11.50 4.03 16.40
N PRO A 47 -11.81 4.81 15.34
CA PRO A 47 -12.86 5.81 15.39
C PRO A 47 -14.22 5.23 15.82
N ILE A 48 -15.10 6.08 16.35
CA ILE A 48 -16.50 5.73 16.65
C ILE A 48 -17.13 5.08 15.42
N ASP A 49 -17.94 4.04 15.67
CA ASP A 49 -18.62 3.21 14.67
C ASP A 49 -17.72 2.34 13.76
N THR A 50 -16.44 2.18 14.09
CA THR A 50 -15.55 1.30 13.33
C THR A 50 -14.71 0.40 14.23
N TRP A 51 -14.31 -0.75 13.69
CA TRP A 51 -13.19 -1.52 14.20
C TRP A 51 -11.95 -1.21 13.38
N LEU A 52 -10.79 -1.15 14.03
CA LEU A 52 -9.50 -1.19 13.36
C LEU A 52 -9.04 -2.64 13.39
N VAL A 53 -8.90 -3.26 12.24
CA VAL A 53 -8.50 -4.66 12.13
C VAL A 53 -7.19 -4.77 11.39
N LYS A 54 -6.33 -5.67 11.86
CA LYS A 54 -5.11 -6.08 11.16
C LYS A 54 -5.25 -7.54 10.78
N VAL A 55 -5.17 -7.80 9.48
CA VAL A 55 -5.48 -9.11 8.90
C VAL A 55 -4.31 -9.56 8.06
N THR A 56 -3.82 -10.75 8.35
CA THR A 56 -2.84 -11.46 7.55
C THR A 56 -3.56 -12.37 6.58
N LEU A 57 -3.34 -12.14 5.29
CA LEU A 57 -3.96 -12.84 4.18
C LEU A 57 -2.91 -13.66 3.42
N GLU A 58 -3.27 -14.89 3.08
CA GLU A 58 -2.61 -15.67 2.05
C GLU A 58 -3.36 -15.44 0.73
N ILE A 59 -2.69 -14.80 -0.22
CA ILE A 59 -3.26 -14.40 -1.50
C ILE A 59 -2.77 -15.38 -2.56
N THR A 60 -3.71 -15.96 -3.30
CA THR A 60 -3.46 -16.84 -4.44
C THR A 60 -3.93 -16.15 -5.72
N PRO A 61 -3.01 -15.56 -6.51
CA PRO A 61 -3.35 -15.04 -7.83
C PRO A 61 -3.64 -16.19 -8.81
N ARG A 62 -4.39 -15.92 -9.88
CA ARG A 62 -4.71 -16.95 -10.90
C ARG A 62 -3.47 -17.48 -11.61
N HIS A 63 -2.49 -16.61 -11.86
CA HIS A 63 -1.25 -16.91 -12.57
C HIS A 63 -0.07 -16.40 -11.74
N GLY A 64 0.36 -17.17 -10.74
CA GLY A 64 1.49 -16.82 -9.89
C GLY A 64 1.60 -17.70 -8.65
N ALA A 65 2.66 -17.47 -7.89
CA ALA A 65 2.82 -18.12 -6.59
C ALA A 65 1.92 -17.44 -5.54
N PRO A 66 1.36 -18.21 -4.59
CA PRO A 66 0.74 -17.62 -3.41
C PRO A 66 1.74 -16.80 -2.61
N TYR A 67 1.26 -15.72 -1.99
CA TYR A 67 2.06 -14.87 -1.11
C TYR A 67 1.26 -14.44 0.11
N VAL A 68 1.97 -14.12 1.19
CA VAL A 68 1.35 -13.65 2.44
C VAL A 68 1.56 -12.15 2.56
N THR A 69 0.48 -11.43 2.86
CA THR A 69 0.52 -10.00 3.14
C THR A 69 -0.30 -9.68 4.37
N THR A 70 0.05 -8.60 5.06
CA THR A 70 -0.71 -8.11 6.22
C THR A 70 -1.20 -6.72 5.90
N LEU A 71 -2.49 -6.51 6.09
CA LEU A 71 -3.14 -5.23 5.87
C LEU A 71 -3.89 -4.80 7.11
N GLN A 72 -4.02 -3.49 7.27
CA GLN A 72 -4.75 -2.87 8.35
C GLN A 72 -5.86 -2.03 7.74
N ASP A 73 -7.09 -2.27 8.18
CA ASP A 73 -8.26 -1.60 7.62
C ASP A 73 -9.28 -1.24 8.70
N ARG A 74 -10.21 -0.36 8.32
CA ARG A 74 -11.36 0.01 9.15
C ARG A 74 -12.60 -0.67 8.62
N MET A 75 -13.29 -1.39 9.49
CA MET A 75 -14.56 -2.02 9.16
C MET A 75 -15.69 -1.50 10.04
N PRO A 76 -16.96 -1.55 9.59
CA PRO A 76 -18.11 -1.18 10.42
C PRO A 76 -18.18 -2.01 11.69
N TRP A 77 -18.53 -1.39 12.81
CA TRP A 77 -18.57 -2.09 14.10
C TRP A 77 -19.62 -3.20 14.19
N GLN A 78 -20.67 -3.11 13.36
CA GLN A 78 -21.78 -4.06 13.31
C GLN A 78 -21.37 -5.39 12.64
N GLY A 79 -20.29 -5.40 11.86
CA GLY A 79 -19.79 -6.59 11.18
C GLY A 79 -18.86 -7.41 12.08
N PRO A 80 -18.95 -8.76 12.06
CA PRO A 80 -17.96 -9.57 12.78
C PRO A 80 -16.60 -9.45 12.09
N PRO A 81 -15.48 -9.35 12.85
CA PRO A 81 -14.16 -9.29 12.27
C PRO A 81 -13.84 -10.56 11.46
N PRO A 82 -12.98 -10.46 10.44
CA PRO A 82 -12.60 -11.59 9.59
C PRO A 82 -12.06 -12.75 10.42
N ARG A 83 -12.58 -13.96 10.19
CA ARG A 83 -12.16 -15.15 10.94
C ARG A 83 -11.07 -15.91 10.19
N ARG A 84 -10.18 -16.57 10.93
CA ARG A 84 -9.19 -17.47 10.35
C ARG A 84 -9.87 -18.52 9.46
N GLY A 85 -9.34 -18.71 8.26
CA GLY A 85 -9.86 -19.62 7.25
C GLY A 85 -10.94 -19.03 6.34
N GLN A 86 -11.47 -17.83 6.64
CA GLN A 86 -12.40 -17.12 5.77
C GLN A 86 -11.74 -16.79 4.43
N VAL A 87 -12.49 -16.88 3.34
CA VAL A 87 -11.98 -16.69 1.97
C VAL A 87 -12.75 -15.56 1.28
N PHE A 88 -12.00 -14.67 0.64
CA PHE A 88 -12.51 -13.53 -0.11
C PHE A 88 -12.06 -13.58 -1.56
N ARG A 89 -12.90 -13.05 -2.45
CA ARG A 89 -12.52 -12.73 -3.84
C ARG A 89 -12.15 -11.26 -3.90
N LEU A 90 -10.97 -10.99 -4.42
CA LEU A 90 -10.44 -9.65 -4.53
C LEU A 90 -9.68 -9.49 -5.85
N TRP A 91 -9.46 -8.25 -6.22
CA TRP A 91 -8.58 -7.81 -7.28
C TRP A 91 -7.21 -7.53 -6.67
N CYS A 92 -6.15 -8.13 -7.22
CA CYS A 92 -4.78 -7.92 -6.76
C CYS A 92 -3.82 -7.66 -7.91
N ASP A 93 -2.73 -6.94 -7.63
CA ASP A 93 -1.56 -6.85 -8.51
C ASP A 93 -0.42 -7.67 -7.90
N PRO A 94 0.00 -8.79 -8.51
CA PRO A 94 1.12 -9.59 -8.02
C PRO A 94 2.46 -8.83 -7.95
N ALA A 95 2.64 -7.77 -8.75
CA ALA A 95 3.83 -6.92 -8.69
C ALA A 95 3.78 -5.93 -7.53
N HIS A 96 2.57 -5.57 -7.09
CA HIS A 96 2.33 -4.60 -6.00
C HIS A 96 1.37 -5.21 -4.95
N PRO A 97 1.87 -6.07 -4.04
CA PRO A 97 1.04 -6.86 -3.12
C PRO A 97 0.23 -6.05 -2.11
N SER A 98 0.46 -4.74 -2.00
CA SER A 98 -0.33 -3.80 -1.21
C SER A 98 -1.59 -3.28 -1.95
N TYR A 99 -1.67 -3.45 -3.28
CA TYR A 99 -2.81 -3.04 -4.09
C TYR A 99 -3.84 -4.16 -4.13
N LEU A 100 -4.75 -4.14 -3.15
CA LEU A 100 -5.85 -5.08 -3.02
C LEU A 100 -7.17 -4.32 -3.05
N GLN A 101 -8.15 -4.81 -3.79
CA GLN A 101 -9.51 -4.26 -3.80
C GLN A 101 -10.51 -5.40 -3.72
N LEU A 102 -11.54 -5.29 -2.88
CA LEU A 102 -12.59 -6.30 -2.87
C LEU A 102 -13.26 -6.38 -4.24
N ALA A 103 -13.63 -7.60 -4.66
CA ALA A 103 -14.37 -7.78 -5.91
C ALA A 103 -15.74 -7.09 -5.91
N SER A 104 -16.27 -6.71 -4.73
CA SER A 104 -17.48 -5.90 -4.58
C SER A 104 -17.31 -4.42 -4.93
N GLY A 105 -16.09 -3.98 -5.29
CA GLY A 105 -15.79 -2.58 -5.60
C GLY A 105 -15.48 -1.71 -4.38
N ALA A 106 -15.43 -2.29 -3.18
CA ALA A 106 -15.00 -1.58 -1.99
C ALA A 106 -13.46 -1.34 -2.02
N LYS A 107 -13.07 -0.10 -1.73
CA LYS A 107 -11.66 0.29 -1.56
C LYS A 107 -11.05 -0.24 -0.25
N SER A 108 -11.92 -0.51 0.73
CA SER A 108 -11.60 -1.24 1.97
C SER A 108 -11.80 -2.72 1.70
N VAL A 109 -10.94 -3.57 2.29
CA VAL A 109 -11.09 -5.02 2.26
C VAL A 109 -12.15 -5.49 3.27
N PHE A 110 -12.53 -4.65 4.24
CA PHE A 110 -13.45 -4.99 5.33
C PHE A 110 -14.46 -3.90 5.68
#